data_AF-A0A961ET47-F1
#
_entry.id   AF-A0A961ET47-F1
#
_cell.length_a   1.000
_cell.length_b   1.000
_cell.length_c   1.000
_cell.angle_alpha   90.00
_cell.angle_beta   90.00
_cell.angle_gamma   90.00
#
_symmetry.space_group_name_H-M   'P 1'
#
loop_
_entity.id
_entity.type
_entity.pdbx_description
1 polymer ?
#
loop_
_entity_poly.entity_id
_entity_poly.type
_entity_poly.pdbx_seq_one_letter_code
_entity_poly.pdbx_strand_id
1 'polypeptide(L)' 'FGVVVLFQILTVPVEIDASNRAKKSLPAMGIASSQEQEAVSDVLNAAAWTYVAAAFTAVATLLYFLLRLGLLGGRN' A
#
# COMPACT_ATOMS: atom_id res chain seq x y z
N PHE A 1 -13.35 12.00 -1.66
CA PHE A 1 -12.96 10.74 -1.00
C PHE A 1 -12.86 9.57 -1.98
N GLY A 2 -13.88 9.27 -2.79
CA GLY A 2 -13.81 8.15 -3.77
C GLY A 2 -12.60 8.16 -4.71
N VAL A 3 -12.22 9.32 -5.27
CA VAL A 3 -11.01 9.47 -6.10
C VAL A 3 -9.72 9.15 -5.31
N VAL A 4 -9.67 9.49 -4.02
CA VAL A 4 -8.53 9.17 -3.15
C VAL A 4 -8.42 7.67 -2.91
N VAL A 5 -9.55 6.99 -2.71
CA VAL A 5 -9.59 5.52 -2.59
C VAL A 5 -9.14 4.85 -3.87
N LEU A 6 -9.62 5.33 -5.03
CA LEU A 6 -9.18 4.83 -6.33
C LEU A 6 -7.68 5.00 -6.50
N PHE A 7 -7.14 6.18 -6.18
CA PHE A 7 -5.70 6.44 -6.23
C PHE A 7 -4.96 5.45 -5.33
N GLN A 8 -5.33 5.31 -4.05
CA GLN A 8 -4.72 4.37 -3.12
C GLN A 8 -4.66 2.93 -3.67
N ILE A 9 -5.76 2.43 -4.26
CA ILE A 9 -5.79 1.09 -4.86
C ILE A 9 -4.81 0.98 -6.03
N LEU A 10 -4.76 1.99 -6.89
CA LEU A 10 -3.89 2.00 -8.07
C LEU A 10 -2.41 2.15 -7.70
N THR A 11 -2.09 2.79 -6.57
CA THR A 11 -0.70 3.00 -6.15
C THR A 11 -0.10 1.80 -5.43
N VAL A 12 -0.90 0.94 -4.79
CA VAL A 12 -0.38 -0.25 -4.08
C VAL A 12 0.54 -1.15 -4.95
N PRO A 13 0.19 -1.50 -6.21
CA PRO A 13 1.06 -2.32 -7.05
C PRO A 13 2.41 -1.66 -7.38
N VAL A 14 2.42 -0.34 -7.61
CA VAL A 14 3.66 0.40 -7.93
C VAL A 14 4.57 0.53 -6.72
N GLU A 15 4.03 0.64 -5.51
CA GLU A 15 4.83 0.62 -4.26
C GLU A 15 5.49 -0.75 -4.04
N ILE A 16 4.78 -1.85 -4.32
CA ILE A 16 5.34 -3.20 -4.23
C ILE A 16 6.47 -3.40 -5.26
N ASP A 17 6.26 -2.94 -6.49
CA ASP A 17 7.32 -2.95 -7.52
C ASP A 17 8.52 -2.10 -7.10
N ALA A 18 8.28 -0.92 -6.54
CA ALA A 18 9.34 -0.05 -6.02
C ALA A 18 10.16 -0.74 -4.92
N SER A 19 9.53 -1.39 -3.94
CA SER A 19 10.22 -2.18 -2.93
C SER A 19 11.05 -3.31 -3.54
N ASN A 20 10.50 -4.05 -4.52
CA ASN A 20 11.22 -5.13 -5.20
C ASN A 20 12.43 -4.63 -6.00
N ARG A 21 12.31 -3.48 -6.66
CA ARG A 21 13.40 -2.83 -7.38
C ARG A 21 14.47 -2.33 -6.40
N ALA A 22 14.07 -1.70 -5.30
CA ALA A 22 14.98 -1.21 -4.27
C ALA A 22 15.85 -2.32 -3.68
N LYS A 23 15.29 -3.51 -3.42
CA LYS A 23 16.07 -4.67 -2.96
C LYS A 23 17.20 -5.08 -3.91
N LYS A 24 17.03 -4.87 -5.20
CA LYS A 24 18.05 -5.15 -6.23
C LYS A 24 19.04 -3.99 -6.39
N SER A 25 18.55 -2.76 -6.29
CA SER A 25 19.36 -1.55 -6.52
C SER A 25 20.20 -1.13 -5.32
N LEU A 26 19.71 -1.30 -4.08
CA LEU A 26 20.43 -0.88 -2.86
C LEU A 26 21.80 -1.55 -2.69
N PRO A 27 21.95 -2.88 -2.92
CA PRO A 27 23.27 -3.50 -2.92
C PRO A 27 24.17 -3.02 -4.05
N ALA A 28 23.61 -2.80 -5.25
CA ALA A 28 24.35 -2.32 -6.41
C ALA A 28 24.89 -0.89 -6.22
N MET A 29 24.24 -0.09 -5.39
CA MET A 29 24.66 1.27 -5.03
C MET A 29 25.63 1.31 -3.83
N GLY A 30 25.95 0.16 -3.22
CA GLY A 30 26.75 0.10 -2.00
C GLY A 30 26.05 0.66 -0.75
N ILE A 31 24.72 0.83 -0.79
CA ILE A 31 23.91 1.37 0.32
C ILE A 31 23.56 0.29 1.34
N ALA A 32 23.45 -0.97 0.92
CA ALA A 32 23.20 -2.11 1.80
C ALA A 32 24.29 -3.18 1.59
N SER A 33 25.01 -3.53 2.65
CA SER A 33 25.98 -4.62 2.61
C SER A 33 25.28 -5.98 2.51
N SER A 34 26.02 -7.02 2.14
CA SER A 34 25.48 -8.39 2.05
C SER A 34 24.92 -8.90 3.39
N GLN A 35 25.42 -8.38 4.52
CA GLN A 35 24.95 -8.73 5.87
C GLN A 35 23.65 -8.00 6.26
N GLU A 36 23.32 -6.89 5.59
CA GLU A 36 22.14 -6.06 5.87
C GLU A 36 20.98 -6.33 4.89
N GLN A 37 21.22 -7.08 3.80
CA GLN A 37 20.21 -7.33 2.76
C GLN A 37 18.90 -7.91 3.29
N GLU A 38 18.97 -8.83 4.25
CA GLU A 38 17.79 -9.44 4.86
C GLU A 38 16.97 -8.39 5.63
N ALA A 39 17.61 -7.65 6.53
CA ALA A 39 16.97 -6.58 7.29
C ALA A 39 16.38 -5.48 6.38
N VAL A 40 17.10 -5.09 5.33
CA VAL A 40 16.62 -4.12 4.33
C VAL A 40 15.40 -4.66 3.57
N SER A 41 15.42 -5.94 3.19
CA SER A 41 14.29 -6.59 2.54
C SER A 41 13.04 -6.59 3.43
N ASP A 42 13.21 -6.85 4.72
CA ASP A 42 12.12 -6.86 5.70
C ASP A 42 11.52 -5.48 5.91
N VAL A 43 12.35 -4.45 6.04
CA VAL A 43 11.88 -3.06 6.15
C VAL A 43 11.13 -2.63 4.88
N LEU A 44 11.64 -2.94 3.69
CA LEU A 44 10.97 -2.63 2.42
C LEU A 44 9.65 -3.39 2.25
N ASN A 45 9.57 -4.62 2.75
CA ASN A 45 8.32 -5.38 2.80
C ASN A 45 7.31 -4.75 3.76
N ALA A 46 7.74 -4.41 4.97
CA ALA A 46 6.88 -3.78 5.97
C ALA A 46 6.34 -2.42 5.50
N ALA A 47 7.18 -1.63 4.82
CA ALA A 47 6.76 -0.36 4.21
C ALA A 47 5.67 -0.57 3.15
N ALA A 48 5.81 -1.57 2.27
CA ALA A 48 4.78 -1.89 1.27
C ALA A 48 3.44 -2.30 1.93
N TRP A 49 3.48 -3.07 3.02
CA TRP A 49 2.28 -3.45 3.77
C TRP A 49 1.54 -2.28 4.39
N THR A 50 2.23 -1.19 4.74
CA THR A 50 1.59 0.02 5.27
C THR A 50 0.70 0.69 4.22
N TYR A 51 1.10 0.69 2.95
CA TYR A 51 0.25 1.16 1.85
C TYR A 51 -0.96 0.26 1.63
N VAL A 52 -0.78 -1.06 1.68
CA VAL A 52 -1.90 -2.02 1.57
C VAL A 52 -2.92 -1.80 2.68
N ALA A 53 -2.45 -1.62 3.92
CA ALA A 53 -3.32 -1.31 5.06
C ALA A 53 -4.07 0.01 4.87
N ALA A 54 -3.38 1.07 4.42
CA ALA A 54 -4.00 2.37 4.15
C ALA A 54 -5.08 2.26 3.06
N ALA A 55 -4.82 1.53 1.97
CA ALA A 55 -5.79 1.29 0.91
C ALA A 55 -7.02 0.52 1.44
N PHE A 56 -6.81 -0.51 2.26
CA PHE A 56 -7.90 -1.25 2.89
C PHE A 56 -8.76 -0.35 3.80
N THR A 57 -8.14 0.45 4.67
CA THR A 57 -8.87 1.40 5.54
C THR A 57 -9.64 2.44 4.72
N ALA A 58 -9.06 2.93 3.62
CA ALA A 58 -9.72 3.88 2.73
C ALA A 58 -10.97 3.27 2.06
N VAL A 59 -10.86 2.01 1.59
CA VAL A 59 -12.00 1.25 1.04
C VAL A 59 -13.08 1.03 2.11
N ALA A 60 -12.71 0.56 3.30
CA ALA A 60 -13.66 0.35 4.39
C ALA A 60 -14.40 1.65 4.77
N THR A 61 -13.68 2.77 4.82
CA THR A 61 -14.26 4.09 5.08
C THR A 61 -15.21 4.53 3.97
N LEU A 62 -14.90 4.22 2.71
CA LEU A 62 -15.79 4.54 1.59
C LEU A 62 -17.07 3.72 1.66
N LEU A 63 -16.97 2.43 1.95
CA LEU A 63 -18.12 1.56 2.17
C LEU A 63 -18.99 2.08 3.32
N TYR A 64 -18.38 2.51 4.43
CA TYR A 64 -19.10 3.14 5.54
C TYR A 64 -19.89 4.38 5.09
N PHE A 65 -19.28 5.29 4.31
CA PHE A 65 -20.00 6.46 3.78
C PHE A 65 -21.11 6.09 2.81
N LEU A 66 -20.90 5.11 1.93
CA LEU A 66 -21.93 4.66 0.98
C LEU A 66 -23.13 4.01 1.70
N LEU A 67 -22.89 3.24 2.75
CA LEU A 67 -23.94 2.69 3.62
C LEU A 67 -24.68 3.81 4.35
N ARG A 68 -23.96 4.77 4.94
CA ARG A 68 -24.56 5.90 5.68
C ARG A 68 -25.41 6.82 4.80
N LEU A 69 -25.04 6.98 3.53
CA LEU A 69 -25.79 7.76 2.55
C LEU A 69 -27.03 7.02 2.00
N GLY A 70 -27.27 5.76 2.40
CA GLY A 70 -28.39 4.97 1.90
C GLY A 70 -28.22 4.53 0.44
N LEU A 71 -27.01 4.63 -0.12
CA LEU A 71 -26.70 4.22 -1.49
C LEU A 71 -26.54 2.70 -1.62
N LEU A 72 -26.21 2.02 -0.51
CA LEU A 72 -26.07 0.56 -0.43
C LEU A 72 -27.08 -0.10 0.52
N GLY A 73 -27.81 0.69 1.32
CA GLY A 73 -28.86 0.22 2.22
C GLY A 73 -30.22 0.64 1.68
N GLY A 74 -30.96 -0.31 1.12
CA GLY A 74 -32.30 -0.10 0.58
C GLY A 74 -33.18 0.65 1.57
N ARG A 75 -33.73 1.77 1.13
CA ARG A 75 -34.79 2.50 1.84
C ARG A 75 -35.99 1.57 1.96
N ASN A 76 -36.32 1.14 3.19
CA ASN A 76 -37.69 0.81 3.53
C ASN A 76 -38.40 2.09 3.97
#